data_AF-N8VUJ0-F1
#
_entry.id   AF-N8VUJ0-F1
#
_cell.length_a   1.000
_cell.length_b   1.000
_cell.length_c   1.000
_cell.angle_alpha   90.00
_cell.angle_beta   90.00
_cell.angle_gamma   90.00
#
_symmetry.space_group_name_H-M   'P 1'
#
loop_
_entity.id
_entity.type
_entity.pdbx_description
1 polymer ?
#
loop_
_entity_poly.entity_id
_entity_poly.type
_entity_poly.pdbx_seq_one_letter_code
_entity_poly.pdbx_strand_id
1 'polypeptide(L)'
;MSNILIINGAKQFEHSNGELNDTLTQFSESHLTTLGHTVQVTRTDSEYDIQAEIKKYLWADVVIYQMPGWWKSGVISMVLSMYLPNQAIHSKMHMLSDLIVKYVMNV
;
A
#
# COMPACT_ATOMS: atom_id res chain seq x y z
N MET A 1 -16.55 11.90 -3.43
CA MET A 1 -16.10 10.80 -2.56
C MET A 1 -15.01 10.03 -3.25
N SER A 2 -14.01 9.55 -2.50
CA SER A 2 -12.83 8.86 -3.05
C SER A 2 -12.79 7.41 -2.61
N ASN A 3 -12.22 6.57 -3.46
CA ASN A 3 -11.84 5.19 -3.18
C ASN A 3 -10.49 5.18 -2.46
N ILE A 4 -10.43 4.64 -1.25
CA ILE A 4 -9.21 4.63 -0.43
C ILE A 4 -8.79 3.19 -0.17
N LEU A 5 -7.53 2.89 -0.47
CA LEU A 5 -6.90 1.63 -0.11
C LEU A 5 -5.94 1.85 1.05
N ILE A 6 -6.14 1.17 2.17
CA ILE A 6 -5.22 1.17 3.30
C ILE A 6 -4.38 -0.12 3.24
N ILE A 7 -3.06 0.05 3.13
CA ILE A 7 -2.11 -1.05 3.24
C ILE A 7 -1.55 -1.06 4.66
N ASN A 8 -1.97 -2.05 5.43
CA ASN A 8 -1.57 -2.28 6.80
C ASN A 8 -0.32 -3.18 6.85
N GLY A 9 0.81 -2.56 7.16
CA GLY A 9 2.12 -3.17 7.37
C GLY A 9 2.33 -3.76 8.76
N ALA A 10 1.28 -3.90 9.58
CA ALA A 10 1.34 -4.63 10.85
C ALA A 10 1.95 -6.02 10.62
N LYS A 11 2.99 -6.34 11.40
CA LYS A 11 3.69 -7.61 11.35
C LYS A 11 3.92 -8.13 12.75
N GLN A 12 3.65 -9.40 12.97
CA GLN A 12 4.10 -10.06 14.18
C GLN A 12 5.60 -10.38 14.04
N PHE A 13 6.44 -9.75 14.85
CA PHE A 13 7.88 -9.97 14.85
C PHE A 13 8.46 -9.74 16.25
N GLU A 14 9.08 -10.79 16.81
CA GLU A 14 9.59 -10.80 18.19
C GLU A 14 8.53 -10.29 19.20
N HIS A 15 8.82 -9.19 19.90
CA HIS A 15 7.92 -8.58 20.89
C HIS A 15 6.88 -7.63 20.27
N SER A 16 6.90 -7.41 18.96
CA SER A 16 5.93 -6.57 18.26
C SER A 16 4.78 -7.42 17.74
N ASN A 17 3.58 -7.17 18.26
CA ASN A 17 2.35 -7.84 17.80
C ASN A 17 1.67 -7.12 16.62
N GLY A 18 2.20 -5.97 16.19
CA GLY A 18 1.58 -5.13 15.15
C GLY A 18 0.35 -4.34 15.60
N GLU A 19 -0.05 -4.44 16.87
CA GLU A 19 -1.29 -3.91 17.43
C GLU A 19 -1.51 -2.42 17.15
N LEU A 20 -0.48 -1.58 17.30
CA LEU A 20 -0.61 -0.14 16.99
C LEU A 20 -1.02 0.09 15.52
N ASN A 21 -0.42 -0.64 14.58
CA ASN A 21 -0.76 -0.50 13.16
C ASN A 21 -2.18 -1.01 12.88
N ASP A 22 -2.62 -2.04 13.60
CA ASP A 22 -3.99 -2.56 13.51
C ASP A 22 -5.01 -1.56 14.05
N THR A 23 -4.76 -1.00 15.23
CA THR A 23 -5.64 0.01 15.84
C THR A 23 -5.75 1.25 14.94
N LEU A 24 -4.62 1.74 14.41
CA LEU A 24 -4.63 2.91 13.53
C LEU A 24 -5.34 2.61 12.20
N THR A 25 -5.14 1.40 11.64
CA THR A 25 -5.84 0.98 10.42
C THR A 25 -7.35 0.94 10.64
N GLN A 26 -7.81 0.30 11.73
CA GLN A 26 -9.24 0.21 12.06
C GLN A 26 -9.85 1.59 12.32
N PHE A 27 -9.13 2.46 13.04
CA PHE A 27 -9.56 3.84 13.25
C PHE A 27 -9.70 4.57 11.91
N SER A 28 -8.70 4.50 11.03
CA SER A 28 -8.74 5.15 9.72
C SER A 28 -9.87 4.63 8.84
N GLU A 29 -10.08 3.32 8.78
CA GLU A 29 -11.18 2.72 8.02
C GLU A 29 -12.54 3.23 8.50
N SER A 30 -12.78 3.20 9.81
CA SER A 30 -14.03 3.69 10.41
C SER A 30 -14.24 5.19 10.17
N HIS A 31 -13.20 5.99 10.40
CA HIS A 31 -13.27 7.44 10.26
C HIS A 31 -13.50 7.86 8.80
N LEU A 32 -12.76 7.30 7.85
CA LEU A 32 -12.89 7.62 6.43
C LEU A 32 -14.24 7.15 5.86
N THR A 33 -14.73 6.00 6.30
CA THR A 33 -16.08 5.53 5.95
C THR A 33 -17.15 6.49 6.46
N THR A 34 -17.01 7.00 7.69
CA THR A 34 -17.93 8.01 8.27
C THR A 34 -17.93 9.32 7.48
N LEU A 35 -16.79 9.68 6.89
CA LEU A 35 -16.67 10.84 6.00
C LEU A 35 -17.25 10.60 4.59
N GLY A 36 -17.73 9.39 4.29
CA GLY A 36 -18.38 9.03 3.02
C GLY A 36 -17.46 8.39 1.99
N HIS A 37 -16.21 8.06 2.34
CA HIS A 37 -15.30 7.37 1.43
C HIS A 37 -15.61 5.87 1.34
N THR A 38 -15.26 5.25 0.22
CA THR A 38 -15.25 3.78 0.11
C THR A 38 -13.85 3.31 0.45
N VAL A 39 -13.72 2.43 1.45
CA VAL A 39 -12.43 1.98 1.97
C VAL A 39 -12.25 0.49 1.71
N GLN A 40 -11.05 0.09 1.30
CA GLN A 40 -10.59 -1.28 1.31
C GLN A 40 -9.29 -1.38 2.10
N VAL A 41 -9.07 -2.51 2.76
CA VAL A 41 -7.88 -2.75 3.59
C VAL A 41 -7.17 -4.02 3.12
N THR A 42 -5.84 -3.97 3.08
CA THR A 42 -4.99 -5.15 2.88
C THR A 42 -3.95 -5.18 3.98
N ARG A 43 -3.85 -6.31 4.69
CA ARG A 43 -2.77 -6.58 5.65
C ARG A 43 -1.64 -7.30 4.93
N THR A 44 -0.40 -6.82 5.06
CA THR A 44 0.74 -7.42 4.34
C THR A 44 1.32 -8.67 4.99
N ASP A 45 0.95 -8.93 6.25
CA ASP A 45 1.38 -10.11 7.03
C ASP A 45 0.35 -11.25 6.98
N SER A 46 -0.58 -11.21 6.02
CA SER A 46 -1.48 -12.31 5.67
C SER A 46 -1.16 -12.84 4.27
N GLU A 47 -1.76 -13.97 3.89
CA GLU A 47 -1.77 -14.39 2.50
C GLU A 47 -2.59 -13.40 1.66
N TYR A 48 -2.11 -13.09 0.46
CA TYR A 48 -2.80 -12.22 -0.51
C TYR A 48 -2.51 -12.66 -1.94
N ASP A 49 -3.46 -12.44 -2.84
CA ASP A 49 -3.29 -12.65 -4.27
C ASP A 49 -2.82 -11.36 -4.95
N ILE A 50 -1.69 -11.42 -5.63
CA ILE A 50 -1.09 -10.24 -6.30
C ILE A 50 -2.05 -9.63 -7.33
N GLN A 51 -2.80 -10.45 -8.06
CA GLN A 51 -3.71 -9.93 -9.09
C GLN A 51 -4.92 -9.21 -8.47
N ALA A 52 -5.41 -9.69 -7.33
CA ALA A 52 -6.43 -9.01 -6.54
C ALA A 52 -5.89 -7.67 -6.00
N GLU A 53 -4.69 -7.64 -5.44
CA GLU A 53 -4.10 -6.40 -4.90
C GLU A 53 -3.83 -5.35 -5.97
N ILE A 54 -3.37 -5.77 -7.17
CA ILE A 54 -3.26 -4.89 -8.34
C ILE A 54 -4.60 -4.22 -8.65
N LYS A 55 -5.71 -4.97 -8.63
CA LYS A 55 -7.05 -4.42 -8.90
C LYS A 55 -7.44 -3.39 -7.84
N LYS A 56 -7.15 -3.64 -6.56
CA LYS A 56 -7.40 -2.66 -5.48
C LYS A 56 -6.59 -1.39 -5.69
N TYR A 57 -5.31 -1.52 -6.06
CA TYR A 57 -4.44 -0.37 -6.37
C TYR A 57 -4.95 0.47 -7.54
N LEU A 58 -5.39 -0.18 -8.62
CA LEU A 58 -5.95 0.51 -9.78
C LEU A 58 -7.33 1.13 -9.47
N TRP A 59 -8.10 0.52 -8.58
CA TRP A 59 -9.38 1.05 -8.09
C TRP A 59 -9.23 2.29 -7.19
N ALA A 60 -8.18 2.35 -6.37
CA ALA A 60 -8.01 3.40 -5.37
C ALA A 60 -7.60 4.75 -5.96
N ASP A 61 -8.23 5.84 -5.51
CA ASP A 61 -7.79 7.21 -5.77
C ASP A 61 -6.64 7.59 -4.84
N VAL A 62 -6.68 7.09 -3.60
CA VAL A 62 -5.67 7.32 -2.56
C VAL A 62 -5.23 6.00 -1.95
N VAL A 63 -3.92 5.82 -1.79
CA VAL A 63 -3.34 4.68 -1.07
C VAL A 63 -2.67 5.19 0.20
N ILE A 64 -3.07 4.65 1.35
CA ILE A 64 -2.50 4.98 2.66
C ILE A 64 -1.64 3.80 3.12
N TYR A 65 -0.39 4.09 3.49
CA TYR A 65 0.53 3.09 4.03
C TYR A 65 0.64 3.25 5.55
N GLN A 66 -0.07 2.41 6.29
CA GLN A 66 0.04 2.34 7.74
C GLN A 66 1.04 1.24 8.08
N MET A 67 2.28 1.59 8.42
CA MET A 67 3.34 0.61 8.67
C MET A 67 4.32 1.09 9.74
N PRO A 68 5.00 0.17 10.45
CA PRO A 68 6.12 0.55 11.31
C PRO A 68 7.27 1.12 10.48
N GLY A 69 8.08 2.00 11.07
CA GLY A 69 9.26 2.61 10.44
C GLY A 69 10.45 1.65 10.25
N TRP A 70 10.21 0.44 9.75
CA TRP A 70 11.24 -0.57 9.51
C TRP A 70 11.57 -0.70 8.02
N TRP A 71 12.87 -0.72 7.72
CA TRP A 71 13.40 -0.76 6.36
C TRP A 71 13.08 -2.03 5.56
N LYS A 72 12.61 -3.11 6.22
CA LYS A 72 12.13 -4.36 5.58
C LYS A 72 10.66 -4.62 5.88
N SER A 73 9.83 -3.59 5.71
CA SER A 73 8.38 -3.69 5.88
C SER A 73 7.75 -4.53 4.75
N GLY A 74 6.74 -5.35 5.09
CA GLY A 74 5.97 -6.15 4.14
C GLY A 74 5.29 -5.31 3.05
N VAL A 75 5.03 -4.04 3.35
CA VAL A 75 4.51 -3.05 2.38
C VAL A 75 5.45 -2.88 1.21
N ILE A 76 6.75 -2.73 1.45
CA ILE A 76 7.74 -2.51 0.38
C ILE A 76 7.77 -3.74 -0.53
N SER A 77 7.78 -4.94 0.05
CA SER A 77 7.78 -6.20 -0.71
C SER A 77 6.53 -6.35 -1.58
N MET A 78 5.36 -6.03 -1.04
CA MET A 78 4.09 -6.13 -1.76
C MET A 78 4.02 -5.09 -2.90
N VAL A 79 4.41 -3.84 -2.62
CA VAL A 79 4.41 -2.78 -3.62
C VAL A 79 5.34 -3.14 -4.79
N LEU A 80 6.53 -3.65 -4.51
CA LEU A 80 7.47 -4.09 -5.55
C LEU A 80 6.92 -5.25 -6.40
N SER A 81 6.29 -6.25 -5.77
CA SER A 81 5.75 -7.42 -6.49
C SER A 81 4.57 -7.06 -7.40
N MET A 82 3.81 -6.02 -7.05
CA MET A 82 2.78 -5.47 -7.93
C MET A 82 3.36 -4.56 -9.01
N TYR A 83 4.37 -3.75 -8.68
CA TYR A 83 4.97 -2.78 -9.60
C TYR A 83 5.70 -3.45 -10.76
N LEU A 84 6.72 -4.25 -10.47
CA LEU A 84 7.64 -4.79 -11.47
C LEU A 84 6.96 -5.44 -12.70
N PRO A 85 5.87 -6.21 -12.56
CA PRO A 85 5.21 -6.82 -13.71
C PRO A 85 4.08 -5.99 -14.33
N ASN A 86 3.65 -4.86 -13.74
CA ASN A 86 2.41 -4.20 -14.13
C ASN A 86 2.60 -2.73 -14.57
N GLN A 87 2.57 -2.54 -15.89
CA GLN A 87 2.68 -1.22 -16.52
C GLN A 87 1.57 -0.23 -16.13
N ALA A 88 0.35 -0.71 -15.82
CA ALA A 88 -0.72 0.17 -15.37
C ALA A 88 -0.40 0.79 -14.00
N ILE A 89 0.25 0.04 -13.11
CA ILE A 89 0.71 0.58 -11.81
C ILE A 89 1.83 1.60 -12.01
N HIS A 90 2.72 1.43 -13.00
CA HIS A 90 3.76 2.42 -13.31
C HIS A 90 3.19 3.80 -13.67
N SER A 91 1.96 3.85 -14.18
CA SER A 91 1.28 5.11 -14.51
C SER A 91 0.67 5.81 -13.28
N LYS A 92 0.37 5.06 -12.22
CA LYS A 92 -0.15 5.58 -10.94
C LYS A 92 0.94 5.86 -9.91
N MET A 93 2.06 5.15 -9.97
CA MET A 93 3.13 5.23 -8.99
C MET A 93 4.46 5.58 -9.68
N HIS A 94 5.07 6.68 -9.24
CA HIS A 94 6.39 7.09 -9.70
C HIS A 94 7.45 6.70 -8.66
N MET A 95 8.18 5.61 -8.92
CA MET A 95 9.39 5.33 -8.14
C MET A 95 10.50 6.32 -8.51
N LEU A 96 11.35 6.67 -7.55
CA LEU A 96 12.51 7.52 -7.82
C LEU A 96 13.43 6.90 -8.87
N SER A 97 13.56 5.57 -8.93
CA SER A 97 14.30 4.88 -9.99
C SER A 97 13.76 5.18 -11.37
N ASP A 98 12.43 5.19 -11.54
CA ASP A 98 11.76 5.49 -12.80
C ASP A 98 11.89 6.95 -13.18
N LEU A 99 11.85 7.85 -12.20
CA LEU A 99 12.13 9.26 -12.40
C LEU A 99 13.60 9.46 -12.79
N ILE A 100 14.55 8.79 -12.14
CA ILE A 100 15.97 8.88 -12.51
C ILE A 100 16.18 8.37 -13.93
N VAL A 101 15.61 7.22 -14.32
CA VAL A 101 15.73 6.74 -15.70
C VAL A 101 15.09 7.73 -16.69
N LYS A 102 13.89 8.24 -16.40
CA LYS A 102 13.22 9.21 -17.29
C LYS A 102 13.90 10.58 -17.36
N TYR A 103 14.51 11.05 -16.28
CA TYR A 103 15.07 12.41 -16.21
C TYR A 103 16.59 12.45 -16.41
N VAL A 104 17.32 11.40 -16.06
CA VAL A 104 18.79 11.30 -16.19
C VAL A 104 19.18 10.58 -17.49
N MET A 105 18.39 9.60 -17.95
CA MET A 105 18.67 8.88 -19.21
C MET A 105 17.86 9.37 -20.41
N ASN A 106 17.19 10.52 -20.31
CA ASN A 106 16.77 11.27 -21.50
C ASN A 106 17.98 12.04 -22.10
N VAL A 107 19.00 11.27 -22.45
CA VAL A 107 19.95 11.51 -23.54
C VAL A 107 19.60 10.53 -24.64
#